data_AF-A0A4Q3TQH9-F1
#
_entry.id   AF-A0A4Q3TQH9-F1
#
_cell.length_a   1.000
_cell.length_b   1.000
_cell.length_c   1.000
_cell.angle_alpha   90.00
_cell.angle_beta   90.00
_cell.angle_gamma   90.00
#
_symmetry.space_group_name_H-M   'P 1'
#
loop_
_entity.id
_entity.type
_entity.pdbx_description
1 polymer ?
#
loop_
_entity_poly.entity_id
_entity_poly.type
_entity_poly.pdbx_seq_one_letter_code
_entity_poly.pdbx_strand_id
1 'polypeptide(L)'
;MKTSFQISTQFPDSSSRRKSVYENGAFDGIFRILNELTGDNLTYATDPSPKGQAARIVADHLRTATFCIADGIIPGNTGRGYVVKRLLRRAVLKGQRTLGLGEAFLYKTFEGVVETMGDFYPELEERRDTIVQTLRNEEDAFRRTLRQGADRLQSILDNGGTVSGADAFMLYGTYGFPLEVTQELAVEAGVEVDVEGYEAALKADQALARGAQGEKSAYGNVNLVDELAIENAPGTTVFTGYRATEGHGRIVRVRPLSPM
;
A
#
# COMPACT_ATOMS: atom_id res chain seq x y z
N MET A 1 51.31 10.87 2.18
CA MET A 1 50.69 9.83 3.05
C MET A 1 49.36 9.45 2.43
N LYS A 2 49.22 8.22 1.92
CA LYS A 2 47.93 7.68 1.44
C LYS A 2 47.24 7.02 2.63
N THR A 3 46.16 7.60 3.12
CA THR A 3 45.35 7.02 4.19
C THR A 3 44.34 6.06 3.54
N SER A 4 44.65 4.77 3.56
CA SER A 4 43.71 3.72 3.15
C SER A 4 42.69 3.49 4.25
N PHE A 5 41.42 3.81 4.00
CA PHE A 5 40.31 3.35 4.85
C PHE A 5 39.98 1.90 4.47
N GLN A 6 40.30 0.96 5.36
CA GLN A 6 39.74 -0.39 5.29
C GLN A 6 38.33 -0.33 5.89
N ILE A 7 37.31 -0.43 5.04
CA ILE A 7 35.96 -0.76 5.49
C ILE A 7 35.98 -2.26 5.82
N SER A 8 35.97 -2.58 7.11
CA SER A 8 35.74 -3.94 7.59
C SER A 8 34.31 -4.34 7.27
N THR A 9 34.07 -4.96 6.11
CA THR A 9 32.82 -5.68 5.84
C THR A 9 32.89 -7.05 6.51
N GLN A 10 32.83 -7.06 7.84
CA GLN A 10 32.39 -8.24 8.56
C GLN A 10 30.87 -8.31 8.45
N PHE A 11 30.37 -8.95 7.39
CA PHE A 11 29.00 -9.47 7.42
C PHE A 11 28.96 -10.57 8.49
N PRO A 12 27.99 -10.53 9.43
CA PRO A 12 27.86 -11.57 10.43
C PRO A 12 27.71 -12.94 9.77
N ASP A 13 28.29 -13.94 10.43
CA ASP A 13 28.35 -15.35 10.06
C ASP A 13 27.04 -15.86 9.41
N SER A 14 27.19 -16.57 8.30
CA SER A 14 26.14 -17.26 7.53
C SER A 14 25.31 -18.31 8.31
N SER A 15 25.53 -18.45 9.61
CA SER A 15 24.89 -19.41 10.51
C SER A 15 23.48 -19.02 11.01
N SER A 16 22.98 -17.81 10.71
CA SER A 16 21.55 -17.49 10.83
C SER A 16 20.93 -17.16 9.47
N ARG A 17 20.76 -18.18 8.62
CA ARG A 17 19.98 -18.02 7.40
C ARG A 17 18.51 -17.79 7.78
N ARG A 18 18.15 -16.53 7.98
CA ARG A 18 16.75 -16.11 8.15
C ARG A 18 15.97 -16.67 6.97
N LYS A 19 14.89 -17.38 7.28
CA LYS A 19 13.99 -17.99 6.29
C LYS A 19 13.13 -16.92 5.61
N SER A 20 13.02 -15.75 6.23
CA SER A 20 12.11 -14.68 5.84
C SER A 20 12.70 -13.30 6.13
N VAL A 21 12.43 -12.32 5.25
CA VAL A 21 12.81 -10.91 5.46
C VAL A 21 12.13 -10.33 6.71
N TYR A 22 10.99 -10.92 7.11
CA TYR A 22 10.21 -10.48 8.26
C TYR A 22 10.80 -10.91 9.61
N GLU A 23 11.90 -11.68 9.64
CA GLU A 23 12.63 -12.06 10.86
C GLU A 23 13.73 -11.06 11.24
N ASN A 24 13.75 -9.87 10.63
CA ASN A 24 14.85 -8.92 10.79
C ASN A 24 14.71 -7.97 12.00
N GLY A 25 13.77 -8.23 12.91
CA GLY A 25 13.48 -7.36 14.05
C GLY A 25 12.59 -6.17 13.70
N ALA A 26 12.64 -5.67 12.46
CA ALA A 26 11.95 -4.46 12.04
C ALA A 26 10.41 -4.57 11.99
N PHE A 27 9.86 -5.75 12.27
CA PHE A 27 8.43 -6.04 12.28
C PHE A 27 7.95 -6.59 13.63
N ASP A 28 8.84 -6.78 14.60
CA ASP A 28 8.55 -7.55 15.82
C ASP A 28 7.49 -6.84 16.67
N GLY A 29 7.61 -5.52 16.87
CA GLY A 29 6.60 -4.73 17.59
C GLY A 29 5.23 -4.76 16.89
N ILE A 30 5.23 -4.75 15.56
CA ILE A 30 4.00 -4.85 14.77
C ILE A 30 3.33 -6.22 14.97
N PHE A 31 4.08 -7.31 14.85
CA PHE A 31 3.55 -8.66 15.02
C PHE A 31 3.11 -8.94 16.45
N ARG A 32 3.83 -8.40 17.45
CA ARG A 32 3.43 -8.46 18.87
C ARG A 32 2.04 -7.87 19.06
N ILE A 33 1.82 -6.63 18.60
CA ILE A 33 0.50 -5.98 18.72
C ILE A 33 -0.58 -6.72 17.93
N LEU A 34 -0.27 -7.24 16.75
CA LEU A 34 -1.24 -8.03 15.99
C LEU A 34 -1.65 -9.29 16.76
N ASN A 35 -0.70 -10.04 17.35
CA ASN A 35 -1.03 -11.19 18.20
C ASN A 35 -1.88 -10.80 19.41
N GLU A 36 -1.58 -9.67 20.06
CA GLU A 36 -2.38 -9.15 21.19
C GLU A 36 -3.81 -8.83 20.78
N LEU A 37 -4.00 -8.22 19.61
CA LEU A 37 -5.32 -7.83 19.11
C LEU A 37 -6.14 -9.03 18.60
N THR A 38 -5.49 -10.05 18.03
CA THR A 38 -6.16 -11.25 17.51
C THR A 38 -6.36 -12.32 18.58
N GLY A 39 -5.61 -12.26 19.69
CA GLY A 39 -5.51 -13.34 20.66
C GLY A 39 -4.74 -14.56 20.13
N ASP A 40 -4.02 -14.42 19.02
CA ASP A 40 -3.18 -15.47 18.46
C ASP A 40 -1.85 -15.58 19.24
N ASN A 41 -1.17 -16.72 19.07
CA ASN A 41 0.21 -16.92 19.53
C ASN A 41 1.06 -17.49 18.38
N LEU A 42 1.08 -16.76 17.26
CA LEU A 42 1.72 -17.19 16.02
C LEU A 42 3.03 -16.44 15.77
N THR A 43 4.03 -17.15 15.24
CA THR A 43 5.25 -16.54 14.71
C THR A 43 5.01 -16.02 13.30
N TYR A 44 4.29 -14.89 13.19
CA TYR A 44 3.87 -14.34 11.90
C TYR A 44 5.00 -14.09 10.89
N ALA A 45 6.25 -13.92 11.32
CA ALA A 45 7.38 -13.74 10.42
C ALA A 45 7.62 -14.94 9.47
N THR A 46 7.35 -16.17 9.94
CA THR A 46 7.62 -17.42 9.21
C THR A 46 6.41 -18.35 9.10
N ASP A 47 5.30 -18.02 9.74
CA ASP A 47 4.09 -18.83 9.72
C ASP A 47 3.55 -18.98 8.27
N PRO A 48 3.40 -20.22 7.75
CA PRO A 48 2.98 -20.46 6.37
C PRO A 48 1.46 -20.38 6.19
N SER A 49 0.68 -20.22 7.26
CA SER A 49 -0.78 -20.18 7.19
C SER A 49 -1.27 -18.87 6.53
N PRO A 50 -2.55 -18.83 6.12
CA PRO A 50 -3.17 -17.59 5.66
C PRO A 50 -3.06 -16.45 6.68
N LYS A 51 -3.12 -16.74 7.98
CA LYS A 51 -2.95 -15.74 9.05
C LYS A 51 -1.53 -15.17 9.06
N GLY A 52 -0.51 -16.02 8.96
CA GLY A 52 0.89 -15.59 8.81
C GLY A 52 1.09 -14.69 7.60
N GLN A 53 0.53 -15.07 6.45
CA GLN A 53 0.59 -14.25 5.24
C GLN A 53 -0.14 -12.90 5.42
N ALA A 54 -1.34 -12.90 6.01
CA ALA A 54 -2.13 -11.70 6.23
C ALA A 54 -1.43 -10.72 7.19
N ALA A 55 -0.86 -11.21 8.28
CA ALA A 55 -0.10 -10.40 9.24
C ALA A 55 1.11 -9.72 8.58
N ARG A 56 1.86 -10.45 7.75
CA ARG A 56 2.98 -9.88 6.96
C ARG A 56 2.51 -8.78 6.00
N ILE A 57 1.39 -8.99 5.32
CA ILE A 57 0.79 -7.99 4.42
C ILE A 57 0.37 -6.73 5.20
N VAL A 58 -0.29 -6.90 6.35
CA VAL A 58 -0.68 -5.80 7.23
C VAL A 58 0.54 -5.02 7.68
N ALA A 59 1.58 -5.72 8.14
CA ALA A 59 2.77 -5.09 8.68
C ALA A 59 3.54 -4.28 7.63
N ASP A 60 3.71 -4.82 6.42
CA ASP A 60 4.41 -4.12 5.34
C ASP A 60 3.65 -2.88 4.85
N HIS A 61 2.33 -3.01 4.66
CA HIS A 61 1.49 -1.89 4.23
C HIS A 61 1.37 -0.80 5.27
N LEU A 62 1.22 -1.17 6.55
CA LEU A 62 1.17 -0.20 7.65
C LEU A 62 2.50 0.54 7.75
N ARG A 63 3.63 -0.16 7.78
CA ARG A 63 4.95 0.48 7.86
C ARG A 63 5.16 1.47 6.71
N THR A 64 4.87 1.04 5.48
CA THR A 64 5.01 1.89 4.29
C THR A 64 4.09 3.12 4.36
N ALA A 65 2.82 2.94 4.73
CA ALA A 65 1.87 4.03 4.84
C ALA A 65 2.24 5.02 5.94
N THR A 66 2.71 4.53 7.09
CA THR A 66 3.18 5.34 8.22
C THR A 66 4.32 6.27 7.81
N PHE A 67 5.36 5.75 7.13
CA PHE A 67 6.45 6.60 6.63
C PHE A 67 5.97 7.61 5.59
N CYS A 68 5.07 7.21 4.68
CA CYS A 68 4.49 8.15 3.72
C CYS A 68 3.74 9.29 4.42
N ILE A 69 2.96 8.99 5.46
CA ILE A 69 2.21 9.99 6.23
C ILE A 69 3.16 10.88 7.04
N ALA A 70 4.22 10.30 7.63
CA ALA A 70 5.28 11.06 8.28
C ALA A 70 5.92 12.07 7.31
N ASP A 71 6.18 11.67 6.06
CA ASP A 71 6.67 12.56 5.00
C ASP A 71 5.62 13.57 4.47
N GLY A 72 4.40 13.57 5.02
CA GLY A 72 3.32 14.49 4.67
C GLY A 72 2.44 14.05 3.49
N ILE A 73 2.56 12.80 3.03
CA ILE A 73 1.68 12.23 2.01
C ILE A 73 0.39 11.74 2.67
N ILE A 74 -0.67 12.54 2.52
CA ILE A 74 -2.00 12.19 3.05
C ILE A 74 -2.78 11.32 2.04
N PRO A 75 -3.52 10.29 2.50
CA PRO A 75 -4.42 9.50 1.68
C PRO A 75 -5.38 10.35 0.85
N GLY A 76 -5.59 9.97 -0.41
CA GLY A 76 -6.36 10.77 -1.36
C GLY A 76 -6.85 9.96 -2.56
N ASN A 77 -7.53 10.62 -3.50
CA ASN A 77 -8.10 9.95 -4.69
C ASN A 77 -7.17 9.94 -5.90
N THR A 78 -6.04 10.68 -5.87
CA THR A 78 -5.10 10.77 -6.99
C THR A 78 -3.64 10.75 -6.52
N GLY A 79 -2.72 10.48 -7.46
CA GLY A 79 -1.27 10.56 -7.24
C GLY A 79 -0.77 9.72 -6.07
N ARG A 80 0.15 10.29 -5.28
CA ARG A 80 0.78 9.60 -4.13
C ARG A 80 -0.24 9.26 -3.03
N GLY A 81 -1.20 10.15 -2.77
CA GLY A 81 -2.25 9.91 -1.79
C GLY A 81 -3.13 8.70 -2.14
N TYR A 82 -3.38 8.45 -3.42
CA TYR A 82 -4.10 7.26 -3.88
C TYR A 82 -3.35 5.95 -3.56
N VAL A 83 -2.03 5.95 -3.70
CA VAL A 83 -1.20 4.79 -3.38
C VAL A 83 -1.28 4.49 -1.88
N VAL A 84 -1.08 5.50 -1.02
CA VAL A 84 -1.18 5.34 0.44
C VAL A 84 -2.57 4.82 0.83
N LYS A 85 -3.63 5.43 0.27
CA LYS A 85 -5.01 4.98 0.47
C LYS A 85 -5.21 3.51 0.12
N ARG A 86 -4.63 3.03 -0.99
CA ARG A 86 -4.73 1.63 -1.42
C ARG A 86 -3.99 0.67 -0.47
N LEU A 87 -2.81 1.05 0.02
CA LEU A 87 -2.05 0.25 0.99
C LEU A 87 -2.86 0.06 2.29
N LEU A 88 -3.39 1.16 2.83
CA LEU A 88 -4.21 1.13 4.05
C LEU A 88 -5.45 0.26 3.86
N ARG A 89 -6.20 0.44 2.77
CA ARG A 89 -7.38 -0.39 2.46
C ARG A 89 -7.05 -1.87 2.38
N ARG A 90 -5.92 -2.23 1.76
CA ARG A 90 -5.46 -3.63 1.67
C ARG A 90 -5.09 -4.21 3.04
N ALA A 91 -4.45 -3.42 3.90
CA ALA A 91 -4.17 -3.83 5.28
C ALA A 91 -5.47 -4.06 6.07
N VAL A 92 -6.42 -3.13 6.02
CA VAL A 92 -7.72 -3.25 6.69
C VAL A 92 -8.46 -4.51 6.22
N LEU A 93 -8.53 -4.75 4.91
CA LEU A 93 -9.22 -5.92 4.35
C LEU A 93 -8.60 -7.24 4.83
N LYS A 94 -7.27 -7.37 4.82
CA LYS A 94 -6.59 -8.58 5.31
C LYS A 94 -6.74 -8.75 6.82
N GLY A 95 -6.65 -7.67 7.59
CA GLY A 95 -6.91 -7.68 9.02
C GLY A 95 -8.33 -8.14 9.36
N GLN A 96 -9.34 -7.57 8.69
CA GLN A 96 -10.73 -7.93 8.93
C GLN A 96 -11.05 -9.37 8.51
N ARG A 97 -10.64 -9.78 7.30
CA ARG A 97 -11.07 -11.06 6.71
C ARG A 97 -10.29 -12.27 7.21
N THR A 98 -8.98 -12.12 7.41
CA THR A 98 -8.11 -13.27 7.72
C THR A 98 -7.67 -13.27 9.17
N LEU A 99 -7.48 -12.10 9.78
CA LEU A 99 -7.09 -11.98 11.19
C LEU A 99 -8.30 -11.79 12.13
N GLY A 100 -9.50 -11.53 11.61
CA GLY A 100 -10.71 -11.35 12.41
C GLY A 100 -10.82 -9.99 13.11
N LEU A 101 -10.06 -8.98 12.68
CA LEU A 101 -10.03 -7.67 13.32
C LEU A 101 -11.27 -6.83 12.94
N GLY A 102 -12.31 -6.90 13.77
CA GLY A 102 -13.61 -6.25 13.57
C GLY A 102 -13.67 -4.74 13.88
N GLU A 103 -12.68 -4.22 14.60
CA GLU A 103 -12.56 -2.80 14.98
C GLU A 103 -11.35 -2.14 14.33
N ALA A 104 -11.31 -0.80 14.35
CA ALA A 104 -10.16 -0.05 13.89
C ALA A 104 -8.90 -0.45 14.68
N PHE A 105 -7.86 -0.84 13.95
CA PHE A 105 -6.66 -1.45 14.54
C PHE A 105 -5.36 -0.83 14.06
N LEU A 106 -5.31 -0.24 12.86
CA LEU A 106 -4.05 0.24 12.27
C LEU A 106 -3.37 1.29 13.15
N TYR A 107 -4.14 2.19 13.77
CA TYR A 107 -3.59 3.20 14.69
C TYR A 107 -3.02 2.59 15.98
N LYS A 108 -3.58 1.45 16.46
CA LYS A 108 -3.04 0.71 17.60
C LYS A 108 -1.76 -0.02 17.19
N THR A 109 -1.78 -0.64 16.02
CA THR A 109 -0.63 -1.38 15.46
C THR A 109 0.53 -0.46 15.10
N PHE A 110 0.28 0.82 14.80
CA PHE A 110 1.31 1.83 14.57
C PHE A 110 2.26 1.97 15.78
N GLU A 111 1.80 1.78 17.01
CA GLU A 111 2.65 1.79 18.21
C GLU A 111 3.83 0.80 18.08
N GLY A 112 3.62 -0.34 17.41
CA GLY A 112 4.66 -1.34 17.17
C GLY A 112 5.68 -0.89 16.12
N VAL A 113 5.28 -0.02 15.19
CA VAL A 113 6.21 0.64 14.27
C VAL A 113 7.12 1.60 15.05
N VAL A 114 6.53 2.40 15.94
CA VAL A 114 7.29 3.36 16.75
C VAL A 114 8.22 2.66 17.74
N GLU A 115 7.76 1.60 18.41
CA GLU A 115 8.59 0.77 19.28
C GLU A 115 9.83 0.23 18.55
N THR A 116 9.66 -0.17 17.30
CA THR A 116 10.74 -0.84 16.55
C THR A 116 11.66 0.16 15.82
N MET A 117 11.15 1.34 15.45
CA MET A 117 11.82 2.24 14.51
C MET A 117 11.95 3.68 15.00
N GLY A 118 11.21 4.10 16.04
CA GLY A 118 11.14 5.49 16.50
C GLY A 118 12.49 6.09 16.91
N ASP A 119 13.38 5.28 17.48
CA ASP A 119 14.73 5.72 17.87
C ASP A 119 15.58 6.17 16.68
N PHE A 120 15.36 5.57 15.50
CA PHE A 120 16.12 5.89 14.28
C PHE A 120 15.40 6.92 13.40
N TYR A 121 14.09 7.03 13.56
CA TYR A 121 13.21 7.87 12.73
C TYR A 121 12.34 8.75 13.66
N PRO A 122 12.91 9.81 14.25
CA PRO A 122 12.23 10.66 15.23
C PRO A 122 10.98 11.34 14.66
N GLU A 123 10.89 11.50 13.34
CA GLU A 123 9.71 12.01 12.64
C GLU A 123 8.44 11.18 12.91
N LEU A 124 8.58 9.90 13.24
CA LEU A 124 7.46 9.03 13.62
C LEU A 124 6.83 9.48 14.95
N GLU A 125 7.66 9.92 15.90
CA GLU A 125 7.22 10.47 17.18
C GLU A 125 6.73 11.92 17.01
N GLU A 126 7.48 12.76 16.31
CA GLU A 126 7.12 14.16 16.08
C GLU A 126 5.78 14.32 15.36
N ARG A 127 5.43 13.37 14.49
CA ARG A 127 4.17 13.37 13.72
C ARG A 127 3.15 12.34 14.18
N ARG A 128 3.36 11.72 15.35
CA ARG A 128 2.51 10.68 15.94
C ARG A 128 1.03 11.01 15.86
N ASP A 129 0.63 12.20 16.33
CA ASP A 129 -0.78 12.61 16.34
C ASP A 129 -1.39 12.66 14.93
N THR A 130 -0.64 13.18 13.97
CA THR A 130 -1.08 13.24 12.57
C THR A 130 -1.23 11.85 11.98
N ILE A 131 -0.26 10.95 12.25
CA ILE A 131 -0.28 9.57 11.78
C ILE A 131 -1.47 8.81 12.37
N VAL A 132 -1.61 8.82 13.71
CA VAL A 132 -2.70 8.14 14.42
C VAL A 132 -4.06 8.62 13.92
N GLN A 133 -4.25 9.94 13.82
CA GLN A 133 -5.53 10.51 13.38
C GLN A 133 -5.83 10.17 11.92
N THR A 134 -4.82 10.18 11.04
CA THR A 134 -4.98 9.80 9.63
C THR A 134 -5.35 8.33 9.48
N LEU A 135 -4.61 7.44 10.16
CA LEU A 135 -4.86 6.00 10.13
C LEU A 135 -6.27 5.67 10.63
N ARG A 136 -6.67 6.25 11.77
CA ARG A 136 -7.99 6.05 12.35
C ARG A 136 -9.10 6.53 11.42
N ASN A 137 -8.99 7.76 10.91
CA ASN A 137 -10.03 8.34 10.06
C ASN A 137 -10.21 7.58 8.75
N GLU A 138 -9.11 7.17 8.11
CA GLU A 138 -9.18 6.40 6.87
C GLU A 138 -9.72 5.00 7.11
N GLU A 139 -9.29 4.31 8.17
CA GLU A 139 -9.82 2.99 8.52
C GLU A 139 -11.31 3.06 8.86
N ASP A 140 -11.74 4.02 9.69
CA ASP A 140 -13.14 4.19 10.06
C ASP A 140 -14.01 4.54 8.84
N ALA A 141 -13.53 5.47 7.98
CA ALA A 141 -14.23 5.81 6.75
C ALA A 141 -14.37 4.61 5.82
N PHE A 142 -13.28 3.87 5.62
CA PHE A 142 -13.30 2.70 4.75
C PHE A 142 -14.17 1.58 5.31
N ARG A 143 -14.12 1.31 6.62
CA ARG A 143 -15.00 0.32 7.26
C ARG A 143 -16.48 0.67 7.10
N ARG A 144 -16.85 1.95 7.22
CA ARG A 144 -18.23 2.41 6.92
C ARG A 144 -18.61 2.08 5.48
N THR A 145 -17.73 2.38 4.52
CA THR A 145 -17.95 2.05 3.11
C THR A 145 -18.04 0.54 2.88
N LEU A 146 -17.21 -0.27 3.55
CA LEU A 146 -17.25 -1.73 3.45
C LEU A 146 -18.57 -2.30 3.97
N ARG A 147 -19.13 -1.77 5.07
CA ARG A 147 -20.44 -2.20 5.57
C ARG A 147 -21.54 -1.93 4.54
N GLN A 148 -21.56 -0.73 3.96
CA GLN A 148 -22.51 -0.39 2.90
C GLN A 148 -22.36 -1.30 1.67
N GLY A 149 -21.11 -1.60 1.28
CA GLY A 149 -20.81 -2.55 0.20
C GLY A 149 -21.29 -3.96 0.51
N ALA A 150 -21.12 -4.43 1.74
CA ALA A 150 -21.62 -5.72 2.20
C ALA A 150 -23.15 -5.78 2.18
N ASP A 151 -23.84 -4.75 2.68
CA ASP A 151 -25.30 -4.67 2.66
C ASP A 151 -25.84 -4.66 1.21
N ARG A 152 -25.15 -3.95 0.32
CA ARG A 152 -25.48 -3.91 -1.10
C ARG A 152 -25.25 -5.26 -1.77
N LEU A 153 -24.12 -5.91 -1.50
CA LEU A 153 -23.85 -7.25 -2.00
C LEU A 153 -24.91 -8.25 -1.50
N GLN A 154 -25.23 -8.24 -0.21
CA GLN A 154 -26.28 -9.11 0.34
C GLN A 154 -27.61 -8.90 -0.37
N SER A 155 -27.99 -7.64 -0.62
CA SER A 155 -29.21 -7.32 -1.39
C SER A 155 -29.17 -7.88 -2.81
N ILE A 156 -28.00 -7.96 -3.46
CA ILE A 156 -27.85 -8.57 -4.79
C ILE A 156 -28.00 -10.10 -4.68
N LEU A 157 -27.35 -10.70 -3.69
CA LEU A 157 -27.36 -12.14 -3.44
C LEU A 157 -28.76 -12.66 -3.10
N ASP A 158 -29.53 -11.93 -2.28
CA ASP A 158 -30.90 -12.28 -1.89
C ASP A 158 -31.87 -12.34 -3.09
N ASN A 159 -31.55 -11.63 -4.18
CA ASN A 159 -32.33 -11.68 -5.41
C ASN A 159 -32.02 -12.92 -6.27
N GLY A 160 -31.12 -13.81 -5.83
CA GLY A 160 -30.90 -15.15 -6.39
C GLY A 160 -30.28 -15.19 -7.78
N GLY A 161 -29.71 -14.09 -8.26
CA GLY A 161 -29.08 -13.97 -9.57
C GLY A 161 -27.56 -13.82 -9.49
N THR A 162 -26.88 -13.94 -10.63
CA THR A 162 -25.45 -13.63 -10.79
C THR A 162 -25.15 -12.17 -10.40
N VAL A 163 -24.05 -11.94 -9.68
CA VAL A 163 -23.54 -10.58 -9.46
C VAL A 163 -23.05 -10.05 -10.81
N SER A 164 -23.76 -9.08 -11.37
CA SER A 164 -23.42 -8.52 -12.68
C SER A 164 -22.03 -7.87 -12.67
N GLY A 165 -21.36 -7.82 -13.82
CA GLY A 165 -20.09 -7.11 -13.94
C GLY A 165 -20.18 -5.63 -13.56
N ALA A 166 -21.33 -5.00 -13.81
CA ALA A 166 -21.60 -3.62 -13.41
C ALA A 166 -21.72 -3.47 -11.87
N ASP A 167 -22.42 -4.39 -11.20
CA ASP A 167 -22.50 -4.40 -9.74
C ASP A 167 -21.14 -4.69 -9.09
N ALA A 168 -20.37 -5.66 -9.63
CA ALA A 168 -19.01 -5.94 -9.18
C ALA A 168 -18.09 -4.72 -9.39
N PHE A 169 -18.21 -4.03 -10.52
CA PHE A 169 -17.46 -2.80 -10.80
C PHE A 169 -17.83 -1.67 -9.84
N MET A 170 -19.12 -1.55 -9.53
CA MET A 170 -19.63 -0.57 -8.58
C MET A 170 -19.15 -0.88 -7.15
N LEU A 171 -19.18 -2.14 -6.72
CA LEU A 171 -18.61 -2.60 -5.45
C LEU A 171 -17.12 -2.24 -5.34
N TYR A 172 -16.36 -2.40 -6.43
CA TYR A 172 -14.96 -2.00 -6.51
C TYR A 172 -14.76 -0.48 -6.48
N GLY A 173 -15.33 0.24 -7.44
CA GLY A 173 -15.07 1.67 -7.66
C GLY A 173 -15.70 2.56 -6.59
N THR A 174 -16.91 2.22 -6.13
CA THR A 174 -17.67 3.03 -5.17
C THR A 174 -17.38 2.59 -3.74
N TYR A 175 -17.49 1.29 -3.47
CA TYR A 175 -17.40 0.77 -2.12
C TYR A 175 -16.00 0.28 -1.72
N GLY A 176 -15.07 0.17 -2.68
CA GLY A 176 -13.71 -0.30 -2.43
C GLY A 176 -13.62 -1.78 -2.09
N PHE A 177 -14.64 -2.58 -2.43
CA PHE A 177 -14.62 -4.04 -2.34
C PHE A 177 -13.75 -4.60 -3.47
N PRO A 178 -12.61 -5.24 -3.18
CA PRO A 178 -11.86 -5.93 -4.22
C PRO A 178 -12.75 -6.97 -4.91
N LEU A 179 -12.52 -7.19 -6.21
CA LEU A 179 -13.23 -8.21 -6.97
C LEU A 179 -13.11 -9.57 -6.28
N GLU A 180 -11.92 -9.89 -5.76
CA GLU A 180 -11.65 -11.16 -5.10
C GLU A 180 -12.55 -11.36 -3.87
N VAL A 181 -12.75 -10.30 -3.06
CA VAL A 181 -13.63 -10.35 -1.89
C VAL A 181 -15.10 -10.50 -2.31
N THR A 182 -15.48 -9.88 -3.43
CA THR A 182 -16.82 -10.02 -4.00
C THR A 182 -17.07 -11.45 -4.47
N GLN A 183 -16.09 -12.07 -5.13
CA GLN A 183 -16.15 -13.46 -5.58
C GLN A 183 -16.20 -14.45 -4.41
N GLU A 184 -15.35 -14.28 -3.40
CA GLU A 184 -15.34 -15.12 -2.19
C GLU A 184 -16.74 -15.17 -1.54
N LEU A 185 -17.36 -14.01 -1.33
CA LEU A 185 -18.68 -13.90 -0.71
C LEU A 185 -19.82 -14.43 -1.60
N ALA A 186 -19.74 -14.19 -2.91
CA ALA A 186 -20.74 -14.71 -3.84
C ALA A 186 -20.72 -16.24 -3.85
N VAL A 187 -19.53 -16.86 -3.85
CA VAL A 187 -19.36 -18.31 -3.75
C VAL A 187 -19.95 -18.87 -2.44
N GLU A 188 -19.71 -18.21 -1.30
CA GLU A 188 -20.32 -18.58 -0.02
C GLU A 188 -21.86 -18.57 -0.05
N ALA A 189 -22.45 -17.67 -0.84
CA ALA A 189 -23.89 -17.56 -1.04
C ALA A 189 -24.43 -18.41 -2.22
N GLY A 190 -23.59 -19.21 -2.88
CA GLY A 190 -23.98 -20.03 -4.03
C GLY A 190 -24.29 -19.22 -5.30
N VAL A 191 -23.73 -18.02 -5.43
CA VAL A 191 -23.92 -17.09 -6.53
C VAL A 191 -22.61 -16.87 -7.30
N GLU A 192 -22.68 -16.77 -8.62
CA GLU A 192 -21.52 -16.46 -9.47
C GLU A 192 -21.34 -14.94 -9.68
N VAL A 193 -20.12 -14.52 -10.01
CA VAL A 193 -19.79 -13.13 -10.38
C VAL A 193 -19.40 -13.10 -11.85
N ASP A 194 -20.01 -12.20 -12.62
CA ASP A 194 -19.64 -11.92 -14.01
C ASP A 194 -18.33 -11.13 -14.09
N VAL A 195 -17.22 -11.88 -14.15
CA VAL A 195 -15.86 -11.32 -14.22
C VAL A 195 -15.60 -10.62 -15.56
N GLU A 196 -16.09 -11.16 -16.67
CA GLU A 196 -15.90 -10.57 -17.99
C GLU A 196 -16.58 -9.20 -18.08
N GLY A 197 -17.81 -9.09 -17.57
CA GLY A 197 -18.52 -7.82 -17.48
C GLY A 197 -17.83 -6.80 -16.57
N TYR A 198 -17.23 -7.25 -15.46
CA TYR A 198 -16.44 -6.40 -14.58
C TYR A 198 -15.23 -5.81 -15.32
N GLU A 199 -14.47 -6.66 -16.04
CA GLU A 199 -13.31 -6.22 -16.80
C GLU A 199 -13.68 -5.25 -17.93
N ALA A 200 -14.80 -5.49 -18.60
CA ALA A 200 -15.34 -4.61 -19.62
C ALA A 200 -15.70 -3.23 -19.03
N ALA A 201 -16.38 -3.19 -17.88
CA ALA A 201 -16.73 -1.96 -17.16
C ALA A 201 -15.48 -1.19 -16.73
N LEU A 202 -14.47 -1.88 -16.18
CA LEU A 202 -13.20 -1.29 -15.78
C LEU A 202 -12.45 -0.69 -16.97
N LYS A 203 -12.44 -1.38 -18.11
CA LYS A 203 -11.80 -0.89 -19.34
C LYS A 203 -12.51 0.33 -19.91
N ALA A 204 -13.84 0.36 -19.87
CA ALA A 204 -14.63 1.50 -20.29
C ALA A 204 -14.37 2.74 -19.42
N ASP A 205 -14.32 2.57 -18.09
CA ASP A 205 -13.99 3.63 -17.15
C ASP A 205 -12.56 4.17 -17.36
N GLN A 206 -11.59 3.28 -17.58
CA GLN A 206 -10.22 3.69 -17.92
C GLN A 206 -10.15 4.46 -19.25
N ALA A 207 -10.93 4.07 -20.26
CA ALA A 207 -10.97 4.76 -21.54
C ALA A 207 -11.61 6.17 -21.39
N LEU A 208 -12.67 6.29 -20.60
CA LEU A 208 -13.29 7.57 -20.23
C LEU A 208 -12.31 8.46 -19.46
N ALA A 209 -11.60 7.91 -18.47
CA ALA A 209 -10.61 8.64 -17.70
C ALA A 209 -9.44 9.14 -18.57
N ARG A 210 -8.99 8.34 -19.56
CA ARG A 210 -7.96 8.74 -20.55
C ARG A 210 -8.49 9.72 -21.60
N GLY A 211 -9.77 9.66 -21.95
CA GLY A 211 -10.40 10.62 -22.85
C GLY A 211 -10.64 11.98 -22.18
N ALA A 212 -10.89 11.99 -20.87
CA ALA A 212 -11.07 13.19 -20.05
C ALA A 212 -9.74 13.77 -19.53
N GLN A 213 -8.72 12.94 -19.32
CA GLN A 213 -7.35 13.34 -19.01
C GLN A 213 -6.43 13.08 -20.20
N GLY A 214 -6.15 14.11 -21.00
CA GLY A 214 -4.98 14.09 -21.87
C GLY A 214 -3.74 13.68 -21.07
N GLU A 215 -2.99 12.71 -21.59
CA GLU A 215 -1.75 12.09 -21.07
C GLU A 215 -1.19 12.67 -19.76
N LYS A 216 -1.85 12.40 -18.63
CA LYS A 216 -1.25 12.61 -17.30
C LYS A 216 -1.02 11.25 -16.67
N SER A 217 0.18 10.74 -16.91
CA SER A 217 0.72 9.56 -16.24
C SER A 217 0.55 9.67 -14.71
N ALA A 218 0.26 8.53 -14.06
CA ALA A 218 0.18 8.40 -12.60
C ALA A 218 1.51 8.69 -11.89
N TYR A 219 2.61 8.85 -12.64
CA TYR A 219 3.74 9.65 -12.21
C TYR A 219 3.33 11.11 -12.34
N GLY A 220 2.80 11.67 -11.25
CA GLY A 220 2.53 13.10 -11.19
C GLY A 220 3.73 13.86 -11.74
N ASN A 221 3.48 14.65 -12.78
CA ASN A 221 4.27 15.83 -13.06
C ASN A 221 4.30 16.62 -11.77
N VAL A 222 5.33 16.35 -10.96
CA VAL A 222 5.87 17.35 -10.07
C VAL A 222 6.15 18.52 -11.00
N ASN A 223 5.60 19.70 -10.71
CA ASN A 223 5.84 20.94 -11.47
C ASN A 223 7.33 21.26 -11.70
N LEU A 224 8.25 20.45 -11.17
CA LEU A 224 9.65 20.36 -11.57
C LEU A 224 9.83 20.15 -13.09
N VAL A 225 8.98 19.38 -13.78
CA VAL A 225 9.19 19.13 -15.21
C VAL A 225 8.93 20.39 -16.03
N ASP A 226 7.97 21.23 -15.62
CA ASP A 226 7.69 22.51 -16.28
C ASP A 226 8.76 23.57 -15.93
N GLU A 227 9.31 23.57 -14.69
CA GLU A 227 10.42 24.46 -14.29
C GLU A 227 11.78 24.05 -14.90
N LEU A 228 11.96 22.77 -15.24
CA LEU A 228 13.16 22.21 -15.86
C LEU A 228 13.00 21.95 -17.37
N ALA A 229 11.82 22.20 -17.94
CA ALA A 229 11.58 22.10 -19.37
C ALA A 229 12.52 23.06 -20.11
N ILE A 230 13.36 22.50 -20.99
CA ILE A 230 14.26 23.27 -21.83
C ILE A 230 13.54 23.48 -23.16
N GLU A 231 13.35 24.73 -23.59
CA GLU A 231 13.07 24.99 -25.00
C GLU A 231 14.21 24.40 -25.84
N ASN A 232 13.93 23.36 -26.64
CA ASN A 232 14.90 22.59 -27.41
C ASN A 232 15.75 21.58 -26.61
N ALA A 233 15.20 20.97 -25.55
CA ALA A 233 15.87 19.85 -24.86
C ALA A 233 16.22 18.70 -25.85
N PRO A 234 17.43 18.11 -25.76
CA PRO A 234 17.79 16.92 -26.52
C PRO A 234 17.08 15.68 -25.95
N GLY A 235 15.78 15.54 -26.25
CA GLY A 235 14.99 14.33 -26.06
C GLY A 235 14.74 13.85 -24.62
N THR A 236 13.87 12.84 -24.51
CA THR A 236 13.52 12.15 -23.26
C THR A 236 14.66 11.26 -22.76
N THR A 237 14.89 11.22 -21.44
CA THR A 237 15.79 10.23 -20.82
C THR A 237 15.19 8.83 -20.97
N VAL A 238 15.98 7.89 -21.49
CA VAL A 238 15.58 6.48 -21.65
C VAL A 238 16.10 5.66 -20.47
N PHE A 239 15.23 4.90 -19.80
CA PHE A 239 15.64 3.95 -18.79
C PHE A 239 16.29 2.71 -19.42
N THR A 240 17.54 2.41 -19.05
CA THR A 240 18.32 1.28 -19.61
C THR A 240 18.57 0.13 -18.63
N GLY A 241 18.11 0.24 -17.38
CA GLY A 241 18.45 -0.68 -16.28
C GLY A 241 17.99 -2.13 -16.43
N TYR A 242 17.14 -2.44 -17.42
CA TYR A 242 16.81 -3.83 -17.77
C TYR A 242 17.87 -4.52 -18.64
N ARG A 243 18.75 -3.76 -19.29
CA ARG A 243 19.71 -4.27 -20.28
C ARG A 243 21.16 -4.13 -19.85
N ALA A 244 21.47 -3.17 -18.99
CA ALA A 244 22.83 -2.89 -18.55
C ALA A 244 22.85 -2.45 -17.09
N THR A 245 23.94 -2.80 -16.40
CA THR A 245 24.25 -2.35 -15.03
C THR A 245 25.12 -1.09 -15.02
N GLU A 246 25.54 -0.62 -16.20
CA GLU A 246 26.33 0.60 -16.40
C GLU A 246 25.83 1.39 -17.61
N GLY A 247 26.09 2.70 -17.64
CA GLY A 247 25.67 3.56 -18.74
C GLY A 247 26.26 4.97 -18.65
N HIS A 248 26.23 5.68 -19.77
CA HIS A 248 26.67 7.07 -19.87
C HIS A 248 25.50 7.98 -20.23
N GLY A 249 25.47 9.18 -19.65
CA GLY A 249 24.47 10.20 -19.93
C GLY A 249 25.09 11.60 -19.90
N ARG A 250 24.47 12.55 -20.60
CA ARG A 250 24.87 13.96 -20.57
C ARG A 250 23.96 14.73 -19.64
N ILE A 251 24.53 15.36 -18.61
CA ILE A 251 23.79 16.28 -17.74
C ILE A 251 23.49 17.55 -18.55
N VAL A 252 22.22 17.90 -18.70
CA VAL A 252 21.78 19.07 -19.48
C VAL A 252 21.49 20.30 -18.61
N ARG A 253 21.17 20.11 -17.32
CA ARG A 253 20.94 21.18 -16.35
C ARG A 253 21.13 20.65 -14.92
N VAL A 254 21.60 21.51 -14.02
CA VAL A 254 21.65 21.25 -12.57
C VAL A 254 20.98 22.43 -11.87
N ARG A 255 20.09 22.18 -10.90
CA ARG A 255 19.51 23.22 -10.05
C ARG A 255 20.19 23.17 -8.68
N PRO A 256 20.91 24.22 -8.24
CA PRO A 256 21.34 24.30 -6.86
C PRO A 256 20.11 24.47 -5.96
N LEU A 257 20.04 23.68 -4.89
CA LEU A 257 19.03 23.87 -3.84
C LEU A 257 19.45 25.10 -3.03
N SER A 258 18.54 26.07 -2.89
CA SER A 258 18.79 27.20 -1.99
C SER A 258 18.83 26.69 -0.55
N PRO A 259 19.78 27.12 0.28
CA PRO A 259 19.77 26.78 1.70
C PRO A 259 18.50 27.32 2.35
N MET A 260 17.87 26.50 3.21
CA MET A 260 16.73 26.90 4.04
C MET A 260 17.10 28.03 5.00
#